data_AF-A0A2H0DEX8-F1
#
_entry.id   AF-A0A2H0DEX8-F1
#
_cell.length_a   1.000
_cell.length_b   1.000
_cell.length_c   1.000
_cell.angle_alpha   90.00
_cell.angle_beta   90.00
_cell.angle_gamma   90.00
#
_symmetry.space_group_name_H-M   'P 1'
#
loop_
_entity.id
_entity.type
_entity.pdbx_description
1 polymer ?
#
loop_
_entity_poly.entity_id
_entity_poly.type
_entity_poly.pdbx_seq_one_letter_code
_entity_poly.pdbx_strand_id
1 'polypeptide(L)'
;VREEEFTPSTFNDPKLTATAVDYIQQAIGKENVHAIPAVMGGEDFGRFGNVTPKIPSFIFWLGAVDPTVYADAKKEGKSLPSLHSPFFAPLPKPTIATGITSMSNIAIHLLQE
;
A
#
# COMPACT_ATOMS: atom_id res chain seq x y z
N VAL A 1 10.80 3.93 28.20
CA VAL A 1 10.03 3.25 27.13
C VAL A 1 8.71 2.83 27.74
N ARG A 2 7.57 3.15 27.13
CA ARG A 2 6.27 2.62 27.58
C ARG A 2 6.08 1.27 26.90
N GLU A 3 6.51 0.20 27.55
CA GLU A 3 6.57 -1.15 26.95
C GLU A 3 5.20 -1.67 26.50
N GLU A 4 4.13 -1.15 27.11
CA GLU A 4 2.74 -1.49 26.79
C GLU A 4 2.19 -0.69 25.58
N GLU A 5 2.84 0.42 25.20
CA GLU A 5 2.43 1.26 24.06
C GLU A 5 3.27 0.91 22.82
N PHE A 6 2.82 -0.08 22.06
CA PHE A 6 3.46 -0.52 20.84
C PHE A 6 2.45 -0.73 19.71
N THR A 7 2.94 -0.80 18.47
CA THR A 7 2.19 -1.38 17.36
C THR A 7 2.81 -2.73 16.96
N PRO A 8 2.02 -3.82 16.84
CA PRO A 8 2.54 -5.07 16.32
C PRO A 8 2.96 -4.91 14.86
N SER A 9 3.78 -5.85 14.37
CA SER A 9 4.11 -5.88 12.95
C SER A 9 2.84 -6.06 12.11
N THR A 10 2.66 -5.20 11.12
CA THR A 10 1.63 -5.36 10.09
C THR A 10 2.03 -6.49 9.16
N PHE A 11 1.29 -7.60 9.27
CA PHE A 11 1.50 -8.79 8.47
C PHE A 11 0.34 -8.97 7.48
N ASN A 12 0.66 -8.88 6.19
CA ASN A 12 -0.30 -9.16 5.14
C ASN A 12 -0.44 -10.67 4.97
N ASP A 13 -1.67 -11.18 4.99
CA ASP A 13 -1.94 -12.61 4.76
C ASP A 13 -1.47 -12.99 3.33
N PRO A 14 -0.62 -14.03 3.15
CA PRO A 14 -0.05 -14.35 1.85
C PRO A 14 -1.09 -14.72 0.78
N LYS A 15 -2.16 -15.42 1.17
CA LYS A 15 -3.20 -15.85 0.23
C LYS A 15 -4.03 -14.65 -0.22
N LEU A 16 -4.52 -13.85 0.73
CA LEU A 16 -5.26 -12.62 0.43
C LEU A 16 -4.41 -11.63 -0.38
N THR A 17 -3.12 -11.53 -0.07
CA THR A 17 -2.17 -10.69 -0.83
C THR A 17 -2.07 -11.13 -2.29
N ALA A 18 -1.89 -12.43 -2.55
CA ALA A 18 -1.80 -12.94 -3.91
C ALA A 18 -3.07 -12.66 -4.71
N THR A 19 -4.24 -12.91 -4.10
CA THR A 19 -5.55 -12.58 -4.70
C THR A 19 -5.65 -11.08 -4.98
N ALA A 20 -5.42 -10.23 -3.97
CA ALA A 20 -5.55 -8.78 -4.11
C ALA A 20 -4.60 -8.20 -5.18
N VAL A 21 -3.35 -8.67 -5.23
CA VAL A 21 -2.37 -8.25 -6.24
C VAL A 21 -2.85 -8.60 -7.64
N ASP A 22 -3.39 -9.80 -7.87
CA ASP A 22 -3.90 -10.19 -9.19
C ASP A 22 -5.03 -9.26 -9.66
N TYR A 23 -6.02 -8.96 -8.80
CA TYR A 23 -7.12 -8.06 -9.17
C TYR A 23 -6.70 -6.61 -9.31
N ILE A 24 -5.75 -6.12 -8.49
CA ILE A 24 -5.19 -4.79 -8.71
C ILE A 24 -4.49 -4.76 -10.08
N GLN A 25 -3.68 -5.77 -10.42
CA GLN A 25 -2.99 -5.84 -11.71
C GLN A 25 -3.95 -5.88 -12.89
N GLN A 26 -5.08 -6.59 -12.79
CA GLN A 26 -6.12 -6.58 -13.81
C GLN A 26 -6.77 -5.19 -13.97
N ALA A 27 -6.93 -4.46 -12.87
CA ALA A 27 -7.61 -3.16 -12.85
C ALA A 27 -6.73 -1.98 -13.31
N ILE A 28 -5.44 -1.98 -12.94
CA ILE A 28 -4.54 -0.85 -13.20
C ILE A 28 -3.31 -1.20 -14.05
N GLY A 29 -3.18 -2.44 -14.52
CA GLY A 29 -2.03 -2.89 -15.32
C GLY A 29 -0.92 -3.51 -14.45
N LYS A 30 -0.29 -4.58 -14.97
CA LYS A 30 0.75 -5.35 -14.27
C LYS A 30 2.00 -4.53 -13.98
N GLU A 31 2.33 -3.63 -14.90
CA GLU A 31 3.47 -2.72 -14.83
C GLU A 31 3.35 -1.66 -13.73
N ASN A 32 2.15 -1.44 -13.19
CA ASN A 32 1.88 -0.46 -12.13
C ASN A 32 1.83 -1.08 -10.72
N VAL A 33 2.05 -2.39 -10.60
CA VAL A 33 2.02 -3.11 -9.33
C VAL A 33 3.38 -3.73 -9.06
N HIS A 34 4.00 -3.35 -7.95
CA HIS A 34 5.35 -3.79 -7.60
C HIS A 34 5.39 -4.41 -6.20
N ALA A 35 6.07 -5.55 -6.07
CA ALA A 35 6.48 -6.05 -4.77
C ALA A 35 7.63 -5.19 -4.25
N ILE A 36 7.53 -4.77 -2.99
CA ILE A 36 8.59 -4.04 -2.30
C ILE A 36 9.03 -4.80 -1.05
N PRO A 37 10.27 -4.63 -0.58
CA PRO A 37 10.70 -5.15 0.71
C PRO A 37 9.88 -4.57 1.87
N ALA A 38 9.86 -5.28 3.00
CA ALA A 38 9.33 -4.73 4.25
C ALA A 38 10.10 -3.47 4.65
N VAL A 39 9.39 -2.54 5.29
CA VAL A 39 9.95 -1.26 5.76
C VAL A 39 9.90 -1.18 7.28
N MET A 40 10.71 -0.31 7.88
CA MET A 40 10.76 -0.11 9.33
C MET A 40 9.59 0.71 9.91
N GLY A 41 8.64 1.14 9.06
CA GLY A 41 7.46 1.89 9.50
C GLY A 41 6.54 1.06 10.39
N GLY A 42 6.05 1.66 11.47
CA GLY A 42 5.01 1.07 12.32
C GLY A 42 3.62 1.51 11.86
N GLU A 43 2.68 0.57 11.81
CA GLU A 43 1.30 0.80 11.37
C GLU A 43 0.36 0.01 12.29
N ASP A 44 -0.69 0.63 12.83
CA ASP A 44 -1.58 -0.03 13.79
C ASP A 44 -2.65 -0.90 13.13
N PHE A 45 -2.82 -0.77 11.81
CA PHE A 45 -3.62 -1.67 10.97
C PHE A 45 -3.27 -3.16 11.20
N GLY A 46 -2.02 -3.49 11.54
CA GLY A 46 -1.61 -4.85 11.88
C GLY A 46 -2.43 -5.50 13.01
N ARG A 47 -3.11 -4.70 13.84
CA ARG A 47 -4.02 -5.19 14.87
C ARG A 47 -5.26 -5.88 14.31
N PHE A 48 -5.75 -5.48 13.13
CA PHE A 48 -6.94 -6.10 12.51
C PHE A 48 -6.72 -7.57 12.15
N GLY A 49 -5.53 -7.91 11.64
CA GLY A 49 -5.17 -9.30 11.35
C GLY A 49 -4.70 -10.10 12.57
N ASN A 50 -4.32 -9.41 13.65
CA ASN A 50 -3.73 -10.02 14.85
C ASN A 50 -4.77 -10.32 15.95
N VAL A 51 -5.97 -10.75 15.56
CA VAL A 51 -7.05 -11.18 16.47
C VAL A 51 -7.11 -12.71 16.60
N THR A 52 -7.93 -13.22 17.53
CA THR A 52 -8.19 -14.67 17.68
C THR A 52 -9.69 -14.93 17.51
N PRO A 53 -10.12 -15.76 16.53
CA PRO A 53 -9.29 -16.36 15.47
C PRO A 53 -8.68 -15.31 14.52
N LYS A 54 -7.60 -15.66 13.84
CA LYS A 54 -6.94 -14.75 12.87
C LYS A 54 -7.91 -14.42 11.73
N ILE A 55 -7.99 -13.15 11.37
CA ILE A 55 -8.75 -12.67 10.21
C ILE A 55 -7.72 -12.24 9.15
N PRO A 56 -7.75 -12.76 7.91
CA PRO A 56 -6.84 -12.31 6.86
C PRO A 56 -6.97 -10.80 6.62
N SER A 57 -5.84 -10.10 6.65
CA SER A 57 -5.77 -8.65 6.43
C SER A 57 -4.74 -8.33 5.36
N PHE A 58 -5.00 -7.28 4.59
CA PHE A 58 -4.11 -6.79 3.55
C PHE A 58 -4.14 -5.26 3.49
N ILE A 59 -2.96 -4.64 3.52
CA ILE A 59 -2.75 -3.21 3.26
C ILE A 59 -1.60 -3.06 2.26
N PHE A 60 -1.66 -2.03 1.41
CA PHE A 60 -0.65 -1.78 0.38
C PHE A 60 -0.27 -0.30 0.29
N TRP A 61 0.89 -0.04 -0.31
CA TRP A 61 1.36 1.31 -0.62
C TRP A 61 0.72 1.80 -1.91
N LEU A 62 0.20 3.02 -1.89
CA LEU A 62 -0.31 3.70 -3.08
C LEU A 62 0.72 4.71 -3.59
N GLY A 63 1.12 4.57 -4.86
CA GLY A 63 1.95 5.56 -5.53
C GLY A 63 1.23 6.90 -5.63
N ALA A 64 1.90 7.98 -5.21
CA ALA A 64 1.29 9.30 -5.14
C ALA A 64 2.10 10.41 -5.85
N VAL A 65 3.37 10.17 -6.13
CA VAL A 65 4.26 11.17 -6.74
C VAL A 65 3.90 11.39 -8.21
N ASP A 66 4.00 12.63 -8.69
CA ASP A 66 3.88 12.94 -10.11
C ASP A 66 4.83 12.04 -10.94
N PRO A 67 4.33 11.34 -11.97
CA PRO A 67 5.16 10.41 -12.76
C PRO A 67 6.39 11.04 -13.39
N THR A 68 6.32 12.32 -13.79
CA THR A 68 7.45 13.06 -14.38
C THR A 68 8.52 13.31 -13.32
N VAL A 69 8.10 13.80 -12.15
CA VAL A 69 9.00 14.04 -11.01
C VAL A 69 9.65 12.74 -10.53
N TYR A 70 8.88 11.64 -10.50
CA TYR A 70 9.41 10.33 -10.16
C TYR A 70 10.44 9.83 -11.18
N ALA A 71 10.15 9.97 -12.49
CA ALA A 71 11.06 9.57 -13.55
C ALA A 71 12.38 10.35 -13.52
N ASP A 72 12.32 11.67 -13.31
CA ASP A 72 13.50 12.53 -13.21
C ASP A 72 14.34 12.18 -11.97
N ALA A 73 13.71 12.05 -10.80
CA ALA A 73 14.41 11.66 -9.57
C ALA A 73 15.11 10.30 -9.71
N LYS A 74 14.44 9.33 -10.35
CA LYS A 74 15.01 8.01 -10.61
C LYS A 74 16.20 8.07 -11.56
N LYS A 75 16.12 8.85 -12.63
CA LYS A 75 17.23 9.05 -13.59
C LYS A 75 18.44 9.72 -12.92
N GLU A 76 18.19 10.64 -12.01
CA GLU A 76 19.23 11.41 -11.31
C GLU A 76 19.74 10.73 -10.03
N GLY A 77 19.15 9.62 -9.61
CA GLY A 77 19.50 8.93 -8.36
C GLY A 77 19.14 9.74 -7.10
N LYS A 78 18.17 10.65 -7.19
CA LYS A 78 17.74 11.51 -6.08
C LYS A 78 16.65 10.84 -5.25
N SER A 79 16.72 11.04 -3.93
CA SER A 79 15.62 10.67 -3.02
C SER A 79 14.46 11.66 -3.14
N LEU A 80 13.24 11.15 -3.10
CA LEU A 80 12.02 11.97 -3.03
C LEU A 80 11.59 12.20 -1.57
N PRO A 81 10.90 13.30 -1.26
CA PRO A 81 10.29 13.49 0.05
C PRO A 81 9.34 12.35 0.42
N SER A 82 9.48 11.81 1.63
CA SER A 82 8.63 10.75 2.15
C SER A 82 7.47 11.30 2.99
N LEU A 83 6.59 10.41 3.45
CA LEU A 83 5.63 10.71 4.51
C LEU A 83 6.32 11.41 5.70
N HIS A 84 5.58 12.32 6.35
CA HIS A 84 6.03 13.23 7.42
C HIS A 84 7.00 14.36 6.99
N SER A 85 7.35 14.45 5.71
CA SER A 85 8.04 15.63 5.17
C SER A 85 7.03 16.76 4.89
N PRO A 86 7.35 18.04 5.18
CA PRO A 86 6.53 19.17 4.74
C PRO A 86 6.53 19.34 3.20
N PHE A 87 7.38 18.61 2.49
CA PHE A 87 7.49 18.63 1.02
C PHE A 87 6.84 17.42 0.35
N PHE A 88 6.21 16.53 1.12
CA PHE A 88 5.44 15.43 0.53
C PHE A 88 4.23 15.98 -0.22
N ALA A 89 4.19 15.76 -1.54
CA ALA A 89 3.21 16.36 -2.43
C ALA A 89 2.59 15.32 -3.38
N PRO A 90 1.53 14.62 -2.95
CA PRO A 90 0.74 13.76 -3.83
C PRO A 90 0.17 14.50 -5.02
N LEU A 91 0.19 13.90 -6.21
CA LEU A 91 -0.58 14.34 -7.38
C LEU A 91 -2.03 13.87 -7.21
N PRO A 92 -3.00 14.74 -6.85
CA PRO A 92 -4.22 14.28 -6.20
C PRO A 92 -5.11 13.41 -7.11
N LYS A 93 -5.36 13.86 -8.34
CA LYS A 93 -6.31 13.20 -9.26
C LYS A 93 -5.93 11.75 -9.58
N PRO A 94 -4.72 11.42 -10.09
CA PRO A 94 -4.35 10.04 -10.36
C PRO A 94 -4.19 9.21 -9.09
N THR A 95 -3.70 9.80 -7.98
CA THR A 95 -3.57 9.09 -6.70
C THR A 95 -4.94 8.60 -6.21
N ILE A 96 -5.91 9.51 -6.11
CA ILE A 96 -7.26 9.18 -5.65
C ILE A 96 -7.94 8.18 -6.59
N ALA A 97 -7.86 8.40 -7.90
CA ALA A 97 -8.47 7.50 -8.89
C ALA A 97 -7.88 6.08 -8.81
N THR A 98 -6.56 5.96 -8.68
CA THR A 98 -5.85 4.66 -8.57
C THR A 98 -6.21 3.96 -7.27
N GLY A 99 -6.25 4.69 -6.14
CA GLY A 99 -6.65 4.15 -4.84
C GLY A 99 -8.08 3.61 -4.85
N ILE A 100 -9.04 4.39 -5.38
CA ILE A 100 -10.44 3.96 -5.53
C ILE A 100 -10.54 2.72 -6.42
N THR A 101 -9.88 2.74 -7.58
CA THR A 101 -9.93 1.63 -8.54
C THR A 101 -9.37 0.35 -7.92
N SER A 102 -8.21 0.44 -7.25
CA SER A 102 -7.55 -0.71 -6.60
C SER A 102 -8.41 -1.28 -5.47
N MET A 103 -8.87 -0.43 -4.54
CA MET A 103 -9.68 -0.87 -3.41
C MET A 103 -11.02 -1.44 -3.83
N SER A 104 -11.70 -0.80 -4.79
CA SER A 104 -13.02 -1.24 -5.24
C SER A 104 -12.96 -2.58 -5.95
N ASN A 105 -11.93 -2.83 -6.77
CA ASN A 105 -11.78 -4.12 -7.46
C ASN A 105 -11.50 -5.26 -6.47
N ILE A 106 -10.67 -5.03 -5.45
CA ILE A 106 -10.48 -6.01 -4.36
C ILE A 106 -11.82 -6.28 -3.66
N ALA A 107 -12.54 -5.23 -3.26
CA ALA A 107 -13.78 -5.37 -2.50
C ALA A 107 -14.88 -6.06 -3.31
N ILE A 108 -15.08 -5.69 -4.58
CA ILE A 108 -16.05 -6.32 -5.48
C ILE A 108 -15.76 -7.80 -5.59
N HIS A 109 -14.48 -8.17 -5.82
CA HIS A 109 -14.12 -9.57 -5.93
C HIS A 109 -14.41 -10.34 -4.64
N LEU A 110 -13.93 -9.86 -3.49
CA LEU A 110 -14.12 -10.55 -2.20
C LEU A 110 -15.60 -10.67 -1.77
N LEU A 111 -16.48 -9.79 -2.26
CA LEU A 111 -17.90 -9.78 -1.89
C LEU A 111 -18.81 -10.46 -2.93
N GLN A 112 -18.26 -10.87 -4.07
CA GLN A 112 -18.98 -11.60 -5.12
C GLN A 112 -18.65 -13.10 -5.15
N GLU A 113 -17.68 -13.55 -4.36
CA GLU A 113 -17.50 -14.97 -4.01
C GLU A 113 -18.65 -15.47 -3.11
#